data_AF-A0A0C4Y8P0-F1
#
_entry.id   AF-A0A0C4Y8P0-F1
#
_cell.length_a   1.000
_cell.length_b   1.000
_cell.length_c   1.000
_cell.angle_alpha   90.00
_cell.angle_beta   90.00
_cell.angle_gamma   90.00
#
_symmetry.space_group_name_H-M   'P 1'
#
loop_
_entity.id
_entity.type
_entity.pdbx_description
1 polymer ?
#
loop_
_entity_poly.entity_id
_entity_poly.type
_entity_poly.pdbx_seq_one_letter_code
_entity_poly.pdbx_strand_id
1 'polypeptide(L)'
;MNGRPVSRFDYKTGATVIANSPLEVQLVRDGRPLSPGSLAGQQNGNPGYFGLCLPYVWANPGQACLFGHPGFAIVLKATIRLINGTCSTPDQSVTLPPMVVHKLKGVGSTGDMSGTKGFELRFNNCPPGFARIGYVLSPTAGTAPAFAGALPVDGGTTAKGVAIQITGKDGAPATFNQRLPLAAYSSSTGGSYSVPMNARYIQTEATVTPGTISGMMSVLVDYQ
;
A
#
# COMPACT_ATOMS: atom_id res chain seq x y z
N MET A 1 32.28 -8.10 -19.91
CA MET A 1 31.97 -6.78 -19.35
C MET A 1 31.94 -5.77 -20.48
N ASN A 2 31.03 -4.78 -20.44
CA ASN A 2 30.77 -3.81 -21.52
C ASN A 2 30.47 -4.47 -22.89
N GLY A 3 29.56 -5.46 -22.90
CA GLY A 3 29.13 -6.12 -24.14
C GLY A 3 30.16 -7.07 -24.77
N ARG A 4 31.33 -7.29 -24.14
CA ARG A 4 32.34 -8.27 -24.60
C ARG A 4 32.41 -9.49 -23.67
N PRO A 5 32.49 -10.72 -24.21
CA PRO A 5 32.80 -11.92 -23.44
C PRO A 5 34.16 -11.75 -22.74
N VAL A 6 34.22 -12.03 -21.44
CA VAL A 6 35.48 -12.05 -20.69
C VAL A 6 35.83 -13.53 -20.49
N SER A 7 36.92 -13.97 -21.09
CA SER A 7 37.23 -15.39 -21.25
C SER A 7 37.91 -16.01 -20.03
N ARG A 8 38.43 -15.22 -19.08
CA ARG A 8 39.03 -15.72 -17.83
C ARG A 8 39.12 -14.62 -16.77
N PHE A 9 38.71 -14.93 -15.55
CA PHE A 9 39.05 -14.17 -14.36
C PHE A 9 40.13 -14.96 -13.60
N ASP A 10 41.30 -14.37 -13.37
CA ASP A 10 42.43 -15.06 -12.73
C ASP A 10 42.98 -14.20 -11.58
N TYR A 11 43.02 -14.77 -10.36
CA TYR A 11 43.54 -14.12 -9.17
C TYR A 11 45.03 -13.73 -9.31
N LYS A 12 45.79 -14.42 -10.16
CA LYS A 12 47.19 -14.09 -10.46
C LYS A 12 47.33 -12.81 -11.30
N THR A 13 46.28 -12.46 -12.05
CA THR A 13 46.25 -11.26 -12.90
C THR A 13 45.60 -10.05 -12.23
N GLY A 14 45.04 -10.22 -11.03
CA GLY A 14 44.31 -9.15 -10.34
C GLY A 14 42.97 -8.78 -10.98
N ALA A 15 42.48 -9.57 -11.94
CA ALA A 15 41.20 -9.33 -12.60
C ALA A 15 40.03 -9.63 -11.64
N THR A 16 39.42 -8.58 -11.09
CA THR A 16 38.26 -8.67 -10.17
C THR A 16 36.94 -8.44 -10.91
N VAL A 17 35.87 -9.12 -10.45
CA VAL A 17 34.51 -8.73 -10.80
C VAL A 17 34.10 -7.60 -9.88
N ILE A 18 33.97 -6.40 -10.42
CA ILE A 18 33.46 -5.25 -9.69
C ILE A 18 31.96 -5.12 -9.98
N ALA A 19 31.14 -5.31 -8.95
CA ALA A 19 29.71 -4.99 -9.02
C ALA A 19 29.55 -3.47 -8.82
N ASN A 20 29.44 -2.73 -9.92
CA ASN A 20 29.24 -1.28 -9.90
C ASN A 20 27.75 -0.87 -9.77
N SER A 21 26.88 -1.84 -9.57
CA SER A 21 25.43 -1.68 -9.42
C SER A 21 24.92 -2.52 -8.25
N PRO A 22 23.84 -2.11 -7.56
CA PRO A 22 23.22 -2.93 -6.53
C PRO A 22 22.76 -4.27 -7.11
N LEU A 23 22.98 -5.35 -6.36
CA LEU A 23 22.44 -6.66 -6.65
C LEU A 23 21.05 -6.76 -6.02
N GLU A 24 20.05 -7.14 -6.80
CA GLU A 24 18.68 -7.33 -6.33
C GLU A 24 18.36 -8.82 -6.18
N VAL A 25 17.70 -9.17 -5.07
CA VAL A 25 17.14 -10.51 -4.85
C VAL A 25 15.64 -10.37 -4.65
N GLN A 26 14.86 -11.01 -5.51
CA GLN A 26 13.41 -11.02 -5.43
C GLN A 26 12.93 -12.40 -5.00
N LEU A 27 11.98 -12.44 -4.06
CA LEU A 27 11.20 -13.64 -3.80
C LEU A 27 10.02 -13.66 -4.76
N VAL A 28 10.02 -14.64 -5.67
CA VAL A 28 8.92 -14.86 -6.62
C VAL A 28 8.12 -16.06 -6.15
N ARG A 29 6.83 -15.85 -5.97
CA ARG A 29 5.89 -16.93 -5.67
C ARG A 29 5.64 -17.75 -6.94
N ASP A 30 5.62 -19.08 -6.80
CA ASP A 30 5.14 -19.99 -7.83
C ASP A 30 3.80 -20.65 -7.45
N GLY A 31 3.36 -21.63 -8.24
CA GLY A 31 2.08 -22.32 -8.05
C GLY A 31 2.00 -23.26 -6.84
N ARG A 32 3.09 -23.45 -6.09
CA ARG A 32 3.10 -24.36 -4.93
C ARG A 32 2.41 -23.71 -3.71
N PRO A 33 1.88 -24.53 -2.79
CA PRO A 33 1.43 -24.04 -1.49
C PRO A 33 2.57 -23.34 -0.75
N LEU A 34 2.26 -22.20 -0.14
CA LEU A 34 3.24 -21.48 0.68
C LEU A 34 3.52 -22.28 1.95
N SER A 35 4.78 -22.40 2.31
CA SER A 35 5.22 -22.98 3.58
C SER A 35 6.11 -21.99 4.33
N PRO A 36 5.98 -21.90 5.67
CA PRO A 36 6.96 -21.20 6.47
C PRO A 36 8.27 -21.99 6.48
N GLY A 37 9.39 -21.33 6.75
CA GLY A 37 10.66 -22.02 6.79
C GLY A 37 11.87 -21.12 6.67
N SER A 38 13.04 -21.72 6.84
CA SER A 38 14.31 -21.01 6.67
C SER A 38 14.61 -20.81 5.18
N LEU A 39 15.01 -19.60 4.81
CA LEU A 39 15.78 -19.34 3.60
C LEU A 39 17.28 -19.51 3.83
N ALA A 40 17.74 -19.82 5.04
CA ALA A 40 19.06 -20.42 5.13
C ALA A 40 18.95 -21.80 4.48
N GLY A 41 19.86 -22.11 3.55
CA GLY A 41 20.02 -23.44 2.98
C GLY A 41 20.24 -24.52 4.05
N GLN A 42 20.63 -25.73 3.65
CA GLN A 42 20.75 -26.87 4.57
C GLN A 42 21.54 -26.52 5.85
N GLN A 43 21.03 -26.94 7.03
CA GLN A 43 21.80 -26.87 8.29
C GLN A 43 23.13 -27.60 8.09
N ASN A 44 24.25 -26.92 8.36
CA ASN A 44 25.62 -27.38 8.14
C ASN A 44 26.06 -27.47 6.65
N GLY A 45 25.29 -26.93 5.70
CA GLY A 45 25.66 -26.78 4.28
C GLY A 45 26.07 -25.35 3.91
N ASN A 46 26.44 -25.13 2.65
CA ASN A 46 26.69 -23.77 2.11
C ASN A 46 25.35 -23.13 1.74
N PRO A 47 24.86 -22.07 2.43
CA PRO A 47 23.56 -21.46 2.16
C PRO A 47 23.59 -20.49 0.98
N GLY A 48 24.59 -20.61 0.10
CA GLY A 48 24.68 -19.84 -1.14
C GLY A 48 23.60 -20.26 -2.13
N TYR A 49 22.64 -19.39 -2.37
CA TYR A 49 21.63 -19.57 -3.42
C TYR A 49 22.23 -19.34 -4.81
N PHE A 50 23.18 -18.40 -4.88
CA PHE A 50 23.91 -18.06 -6.10
C PHE A 50 25.38 -17.91 -5.76
N GLY A 51 26.24 -18.66 -6.45
CA GLY A 51 27.70 -18.53 -6.38
C GLY A 51 28.24 -18.05 -7.71
N LEU A 52 29.05 -17.00 -7.70
CA LEU A 52 29.82 -16.55 -8.85
C LEU A 52 31.30 -16.73 -8.52
N CYS A 53 31.91 -17.71 -9.18
CA CYS A 53 33.31 -18.08 -8.95
C CYS A 53 34.17 -17.70 -10.13
N LEU A 54 35.40 -17.29 -9.82
CA LEU A 54 36.43 -17.08 -10.82
C LEU A 54 37.08 -18.44 -11.14
N PRO A 55 37.48 -18.70 -12.40
CA PRO A 55 38.24 -19.89 -12.74
C PRO A 55 39.49 -19.98 -11.87
N TYR A 56 39.59 -21.05 -11.09
CA TYR A 56 40.82 -21.42 -10.41
C TYR A 56 41.77 -22.07 -11.42
N VAL A 57 43.07 -22.07 -11.16
CA VAL A 57 44.16 -22.34 -12.13
C VAL A 57 44.05 -23.69 -12.88
N TRP A 58 43.20 -24.59 -12.41
CA TRP A 58 42.98 -25.94 -12.95
C TRP A 58 41.52 -26.20 -13.38
N ALA A 59 40.67 -25.18 -13.35
CA ALA A 59 39.26 -25.31 -13.67
C ALA A 59 39.01 -25.16 -15.18
N ASN A 60 38.31 -26.13 -15.77
CA ASN A 60 37.83 -26.06 -17.14
C ASN A 60 36.63 -25.09 -17.23
N PRO A 61 36.44 -24.39 -18.36
CA PRO A 61 35.23 -23.61 -18.62
C PRO A 61 33.97 -24.47 -18.41
N GLY A 62 32.98 -23.96 -17.67
CA GLY A 62 31.72 -24.67 -17.40
C GLY A 62 31.72 -25.59 -16.17
N GLN A 63 32.81 -25.64 -15.39
CA GLN A 63 32.80 -26.36 -14.11
C GLN A 63 32.04 -25.60 -13.01
N ALA A 64 31.36 -26.36 -12.14
CA ALA A 64 30.67 -25.81 -10.97
C ALA A 64 31.69 -25.23 -9.96
N CYS A 65 31.26 -24.22 -9.21
CA CYS A 65 32.00 -23.65 -8.07
C CYS A 65 32.37 -24.74 -7.05
N LEU A 66 33.63 -25.17 -7.00
CA LEU A 66 34.14 -26.08 -5.98
C LEU A 66 34.71 -25.31 -4.78
N PHE A 67 34.82 -25.98 -3.63
CA PHE A 67 35.45 -25.44 -2.42
C PHE A 67 36.82 -24.79 -2.73
N GLY A 68 37.05 -23.57 -2.23
CA GLY A 68 38.32 -22.85 -2.38
C GLY A 68 38.46 -21.96 -3.62
N HIS A 69 37.47 -21.90 -4.52
CA HIS A 69 37.47 -20.93 -5.61
C HIS A 69 37.22 -19.50 -5.08
N PRO A 70 38.03 -18.50 -5.46
CA PRO A 70 37.71 -17.11 -5.15
C PRO A 70 36.46 -16.68 -5.93
N GLY A 71 35.57 -15.96 -5.27
CA GLY A 71 34.28 -15.59 -5.82
C GLY A 71 33.41 -14.88 -4.79
N PHE A 72 32.16 -14.64 -5.15
CA PHE A 72 31.15 -14.15 -4.22
C PHE A 72 29.92 -15.05 -4.23
N ALA A 73 29.25 -15.14 -3.09
CA ALA A 73 28.01 -15.90 -2.94
C ALA A 73 26.91 -15.01 -2.36
N ILE A 74 25.68 -15.18 -2.85
CA ILE A 74 24.48 -14.62 -2.24
C ILE A 74 23.96 -15.65 -1.25
N VAL A 75 24.13 -15.35 0.03
CA VAL A 75 23.70 -16.19 1.14
C VAL A 75 22.47 -15.55 1.78
N LEU A 76 21.37 -16.29 1.84
CA LEU A 76 20.15 -15.84 2.51
C LEU A 76 20.09 -16.44 3.92
N LYS A 77 19.70 -15.64 4.92
CA LYS A 77 19.53 -16.08 6.32
C LYS A 77 18.22 -15.57 6.92
N ALA A 78 17.17 -15.50 6.10
CA ALA A 78 15.85 -15.06 6.53
C ALA A 78 14.94 -16.26 6.89
N THR A 79 13.86 -15.99 7.60
CA THR A 79 12.80 -16.97 7.87
C THR A 79 11.50 -16.48 7.25
N ILE A 80 10.90 -17.32 6.40
CA ILE A 80 9.56 -17.12 5.88
C ILE A 80 8.55 -17.40 6.98
N ARG A 81 7.71 -16.41 7.26
CA ARG A 81 6.51 -16.55 8.08
C ARG A 81 5.30 -16.32 7.18
N LEU A 82 4.28 -17.15 7.33
CA LEU A 82 3.02 -16.94 6.67
C LEU A 82 2.13 -16.07 7.56
N ILE A 83 1.59 -15.01 6.97
CA ILE A 83 0.54 -14.21 7.59
C ILE A 83 -0.77 -14.73 7.03
N ASN A 84 -1.64 -15.23 7.92
CA ASN A 84 -2.93 -15.77 7.51
C ASN A 84 -4.00 -14.68 7.62
N GLY A 85 -4.73 -14.46 6.53
CA GLY A 85 -5.83 -13.52 6.46
C GLY A 85 -5.43 -12.06 6.20
N THR A 86 -6.45 -11.21 6.18
CA THR A 86 -6.37 -9.76 5.96
C THR A 86 -7.32 -9.08 6.93
N CYS A 87 -7.27 -7.76 7.01
CA CYS A 87 -8.34 -7.02 7.69
C CYS A 87 -9.68 -7.21 6.94
N SER A 88 -10.78 -7.17 7.68
CA SER A 88 -12.13 -7.03 7.13
C SER A 88 -12.63 -5.60 7.33
N THR A 89 -13.05 -4.95 6.25
CA THR A 89 -13.61 -3.59 6.26
C THR A 89 -15.08 -3.64 5.85
N PRO A 90 -16.03 -3.59 6.80
CA PRO A 90 -17.45 -3.74 6.48
C PRO A 90 -17.99 -2.52 5.74
N ASP A 91 -18.90 -2.76 4.80
CA ASP A 91 -19.65 -1.70 4.12
C ASP A 91 -20.50 -0.91 5.13
N GLN A 92 -20.67 0.38 4.85
CA GLN A 92 -21.40 1.28 5.72
C GLN A 92 -22.12 2.36 4.92
N SER A 93 -23.40 2.55 5.23
CA SER A 93 -24.19 3.69 4.75
C SER A 93 -24.21 4.79 5.79
N VAL A 94 -23.91 6.03 5.38
CA VAL A 94 -23.92 7.21 6.25
C VAL A 94 -25.01 8.17 5.79
N THR A 95 -26.14 8.19 6.51
CA THR A 95 -27.24 9.10 6.22
C THR A 95 -26.98 10.47 6.85
N LEU A 96 -26.79 11.49 6.00
CA LEU A 96 -26.68 12.88 6.43
C LEU A 96 -28.05 13.43 6.85
N PRO A 97 -28.11 14.25 7.91
CA PRO A 97 -29.32 15.01 8.21
C PRO A 97 -29.69 15.95 7.04
N PRO A 98 -30.97 16.28 6.85
CA PRO A 98 -31.37 17.31 5.89
C PRO A 98 -30.74 18.67 6.24
N MET A 99 -30.24 19.37 5.23
CA MET A 99 -29.66 20.72 5.36
C MET A 99 -30.54 21.73 4.62
N VAL A 100 -30.80 22.87 5.26
CA VAL A 100 -31.55 23.99 4.65
C VAL A 100 -30.60 24.92 3.91
N VAL A 101 -30.94 25.28 2.67
CA VAL A 101 -30.04 25.99 1.74
C VAL A 101 -29.50 27.32 2.29
N HIS A 102 -30.30 28.08 3.04
CA HIS A 102 -29.87 29.38 3.59
C HIS A 102 -28.69 29.30 4.57
N LYS A 103 -28.35 28.10 5.07
CA LYS A 103 -27.17 27.89 5.91
C LYS A 103 -25.89 27.81 5.09
N LEU A 104 -25.97 27.49 3.80
CA LEU A 104 -24.86 27.58 2.86
C LEU A 104 -24.67 29.06 2.49
N LYS A 105 -23.50 29.62 2.83
CA LYS A 105 -23.20 31.05 2.80
C LYS A 105 -22.32 31.47 1.62
N GLY A 106 -22.21 30.63 0.59
CA GLY A 106 -21.36 30.84 -0.57
C GLY A 106 -20.48 29.64 -0.88
N VAL A 107 -19.85 29.68 -2.06
CA VAL A 107 -18.95 28.64 -2.57
C VAL A 107 -17.86 28.32 -1.54
N GLY A 108 -17.68 27.03 -1.23
CA GLY A 108 -16.76 26.52 -0.21
C GLY A 108 -17.31 26.48 1.21
N SER A 109 -18.49 27.05 1.48
CA SER A 109 -19.12 26.96 2.81
C SER A 109 -19.77 25.59 3.04
N THR A 110 -19.78 25.13 4.29
CA THR A 110 -20.29 23.80 4.69
C THR A 110 -21.58 23.87 5.51
N GLY A 111 -22.17 25.07 5.64
CA GLY A 111 -23.25 25.31 6.57
C GLY A 111 -22.80 25.30 8.03
N ASP A 112 -23.75 25.12 8.94
CA ASP A 112 -23.48 24.83 10.34
C ASP A 112 -23.31 23.32 10.57
N MET A 113 -23.16 22.90 11.82
CA MET A 113 -23.00 21.49 12.18
C MET A 113 -24.27 20.64 11.97
N SER A 114 -25.42 21.24 11.62
CA SER A 114 -26.69 20.51 11.54
C SER A 114 -26.77 19.51 10.38
N GLY A 115 -25.93 19.66 9.35
CA GLY A 115 -25.78 18.69 8.26
C GLY A 115 -24.46 17.93 8.28
N THR A 116 -23.84 17.80 9.45
CA THR A 116 -22.63 16.97 9.64
C THR A 116 -23.00 15.66 10.34
N LYS A 117 -22.45 14.54 9.87
CA LYS A 117 -22.59 13.22 10.48
C LYS A 117 -21.23 12.58 10.70
N GLY A 118 -20.92 12.28 11.97
CA GLY A 118 -19.75 11.47 12.32
C GLY A 118 -19.97 10.00 11.97
N PHE A 119 -18.90 9.34 11.54
CA PHE A 119 -18.86 7.91 11.25
C PHE A 119 -17.45 7.35 11.44
N GLU A 120 -17.31 6.03 11.45
CA GLU A 120 -16.00 5.38 11.59
C GLU A 120 -15.73 4.45 10.41
N LEU A 121 -14.48 4.48 9.91
CA LEU A 121 -13.94 3.41 9.08
C LEU A 121 -13.49 2.30 10.02
N ARG A 122 -13.97 1.08 9.82
CA ARG A 122 -13.67 -0.07 10.69
C ARG A 122 -12.75 -1.04 9.96
N PHE A 123 -11.64 -1.41 10.60
CA PHE A 123 -10.68 -2.41 10.13
C PHE A 123 -10.66 -3.54 11.16
N ASN A 124 -11.42 -4.60 10.91
CA ASN A 124 -11.64 -5.67 11.87
C ASN A 124 -10.69 -6.84 11.64
N ASN A 125 -10.27 -7.48 12.73
CA ASN A 125 -9.53 -8.75 12.70
C ASN A 125 -8.26 -8.70 11.83
N CYS A 126 -7.54 -7.58 11.86
CA CYS A 126 -6.25 -7.45 11.18
C CYS A 126 -5.23 -8.39 11.84
N PRO A 127 -4.62 -9.32 11.11
CA PRO A 127 -3.70 -10.28 11.70
C PRO A 127 -2.37 -9.62 12.12
N PRO A 128 -1.66 -10.18 13.10
CA PRO A 128 -0.28 -9.80 13.37
C PRO A 128 0.63 -10.21 12.20
N GLY A 129 1.82 -9.61 12.14
CA GLY A 129 2.91 -10.01 11.26
C GLY A 129 3.13 -9.14 10.03
N PHE A 130 2.17 -8.30 9.63
CA PHE A 130 2.44 -7.27 8.63
C PHE A 130 3.39 -6.23 9.23
N ALA A 131 4.36 -5.74 8.46
CA ALA A 131 5.21 -4.63 8.89
C ALA A 131 4.36 -3.35 9.07
N ARG A 132 3.35 -3.17 8.22
CA ARG A 132 2.33 -2.13 8.37
C ARG A 132 1.06 -2.44 7.59
N ILE A 133 -0.01 -1.77 8.01
CA ILE A 133 -1.27 -1.70 7.27
C ILE A 133 -1.55 -0.24 6.96
N GLY A 134 -1.93 0.03 5.71
CA GLY A 134 -2.40 1.33 5.26
C GLY A 134 -3.75 1.21 4.58
N TYR A 135 -4.33 2.35 4.25
CA TYR A 135 -5.56 2.42 3.49
C TYR A 135 -5.55 3.60 2.52
N VAL A 136 -6.31 3.47 1.44
CA VAL A 136 -6.55 4.51 0.45
C VAL A 136 -8.05 4.77 0.38
N LEU A 137 -8.42 6.04 0.40
CA LEU A 137 -9.78 6.52 0.18
C LEU A 137 -9.96 6.84 -1.31
N SER A 138 -10.82 6.09 -1.99
CA SER A 138 -11.00 6.18 -3.44
C SER A 138 -12.46 6.50 -3.79
N PRO A 139 -12.79 7.75 -4.15
CA PRO A 139 -14.13 8.11 -4.59
C PRO A 139 -14.57 7.27 -5.79
N THR A 140 -15.82 6.84 -5.81
CA THR A 140 -16.36 5.99 -6.88
C THR A 140 -17.15 6.83 -7.88
N ALA A 141 -16.73 6.76 -9.15
CA ALA A 141 -17.35 7.42 -10.31
C ALA A 141 -17.28 8.96 -10.34
N GLY A 142 -17.55 9.54 -11.52
CA GLY A 142 -17.68 10.98 -11.71
C GLY A 142 -16.38 11.79 -11.67
N THR A 143 -16.52 13.08 -11.98
CA THR A 143 -15.43 14.06 -11.78
C THR A 143 -15.57 14.63 -10.37
N ALA A 144 -14.50 14.55 -9.57
CA ALA A 144 -14.50 15.13 -8.23
C ALA A 144 -14.63 16.66 -8.33
N PRO A 145 -15.44 17.31 -7.47
CA PRO A 145 -15.47 18.76 -7.37
C PRO A 145 -14.08 19.32 -7.05
N ALA A 146 -13.83 20.59 -7.39
CA ALA A 146 -12.58 21.30 -7.07
C ALA A 146 -12.46 21.67 -5.57
N PHE A 147 -12.94 20.79 -4.68
CA PHE A 147 -12.88 20.93 -3.23
C PHE A 147 -12.25 19.69 -2.62
N ALA A 148 -11.23 19.89 -1.79
CA ALA A 148 -10.56 18.79 -1.09
C ALA A 148 -11.59 17.96 -0.29
N GLY A 149 -11.46 16.63 -0.34
CA GLY A 149 -12.36 15.70 0.34
C GLY A 149 -13.80 15.66 -0.20
N ALA A 150 -14.15 16.40 -1.26
CA ALA A 150 -15.48 16.36 -1.85
C ALA A 150 -15.64 15.13 -2.75
N LEU A 151 -16.70 14.36 -2.49
CA LEU A 151 -17.06 13.21 -3.31
C LEU A 151 -17.69 13.69 -4.63
N PRO A 152 -17.42 12.98 -5.73
CA PRO A 152 -18.29 13.02 -6.90
C PRO A 152 -19.72 12.64 -6.51
N VAL A 153 -20.68 13.31 -7.14
CA VAL A 153 -22.11 13.00 -6.97
C VAL A 153 -22.51 11.83 -7.86
N ASP A 154 -23.37 10.94 -7.36
CA ASP A 154 -23.89 9.84 -8.17
C ASP A 154 -24.99 10.34 -9.15
N GLY A 155 -25.27 9.56 -10.20
CA GLY A 155 -26.21 9.94 -11.28
C GLY A 155 -27.69 10.13 -10.88
N GLY A 156 -28.12 9.64 -9.72
CA GLY A 156 -29.44 9.86 -9.11
C GLY A 156 -29.54 11.10 -8.22
N THR A 157 -28.45 11.87 -8.08
CA THR A 157 -28.46 13.17 -7.38
C THR A 157 -29.31 14.19 -8.15
N THR A 158 -30.24 14.85 -7.45
CA THR A 158 -31.08 15.92 -8.01
C THR A 158 -30.70 17.32 -7.52
N ALA A 159 -29.98 17.39 -6.38
CA ALA A 159 -29.43 18.64 -5.88
C ALA A 159 -28.33 19.18 -6.82
N LYS A 160 -28.21 20.50 -6.92
CA LYS A 160 -27.17 21.17 -7.71
C LYS A 160 -26.44 22.20 -6.85
N GLY A 161 -25.17 22.47 -7.19
CA GLY A 161 -24.33 23.42 -6.47
C GLY A 161 -23.90 22.97 -5.07
N VAL A 162 -24.00 21.68 -4.76
CA VAL A 162 -23.60 21.08 -3.48
C VAL A 162 -22.95 19.71 -3.70
N ALA A 163 -21.99 19.36 -2.85
CA ALA A 163 -21.36 18.05 -2.78
C ALA A 163 -21.33 17.52 -1.34
N ILE A 164 -20.99 16.23 -1.18
CA ILE A 164 -20.68 15.64 0.14
C ILE A 164 -19.16 15.71 0.33
N GLN A 165 -18.71 16.35 1.42
CA GLN A 165 -17.31 16.40 1.82
C GLN A 165 -17.04 15.41 2.96
N ILE A 166 -16.01 14.59 2.78
CA ILE A 166 -15.45 13.72 3.81
C ILE A 166 -14.30 14.46 4.51
N THR A 167 -14.29 14.41 5.84
CA THR A 167 -13.24 15.02 6.67
C THR A 167 -12.79 14.07 7.77
N GLY A 168 -11.60 14.30 8.32
CA GLY A 168 -11.18 13.69 9.57
C GLY A 168 -11.99 14.20 10.77
N LYS A 169 -11.78 13.57 11.94
CA LYS A 169 -12.44 13.98 13.20
C LYS A 169 -12.24 15.45 13.58
N ASP A 170 -11.13 16.04 13.14
CA ASP A 170 -10.71 17.42 13.37
C ASP A 170 -11.30 18.41 12.35
N GLY A 171 -12.05 17.91 11.37
CA GLY A 171 -12.64 18.72 10.30
C GLY A 171 -11.71 18.94 9.10
N ALA A 172 -10.48 18.41 9.10
CA ALA A 172 -9.57 18.48 7.97
C ALA A 172 -10.10 17.66 6.79
N PRO A 173 -10.14 18.20 5.55
CA PRO A 173 -10.61 17.45 4.39
C PRO A 173 -9.81 16.15 4.17
N ALA A 174 -10.52 15.07 3.82
CA ALA A 174 -9.88 13.80 3.49
C ALA A 174 -9.03 13.93 2.23
N THR A 175 -7.87 13.28 2.23
CA THR A 175 -7.04 13.12 1.03
C THR A 175 -7.43 11.84 0.32
N PHE A 176 -7.84 11.97 -0.95
CA PHE A 176 -8.20 10.84 -1.80
C PHE A 176 -7.01 10.34 -2.61
N ASN A 177 -7.04 9.05 -2.96
CA ASN A 177 -6.03 8.39 -3.79
C ASN A 177 -4.59 8.49 -3.23
N GLN A 178 -4.47 8.69 -1.92
CA GLN A 178 -3.21 8.70 -1.19
C GLN A 178 -3.19 7.60 -0.13
N ARG A 179 -2.00 7.05 0.09
CA ARG A 179 -1.78 6.00 1.09
C ARG A 179 -1.72 6.62 2.48
N LEU A 180 -2.69 6.28 3.32
CA LEU A 180 -2.79 6.72 4.71
C LEU A 180 -2.38 5.57 5.64
N PRO A 181 -1.62 5.84 6.72
CA PRO A 181 -1.24 4.80 7.66
C PRO A 181 -2.43 4.45 8.57
N LEU A 182 -2.64 3.16 8.82
CA LEU A 182 -3.45 2.73 9.96
C LEU A 182 -2.57 2.80 11.22
N ALA A 183 -2.36 4.00 11.74
CA ALA A 183 -1.32 4.30 12.73
C ALA A 183 -1.42 3.49 14.04
N ALA A 184 -2.62 3.06 14.42
CA ALA A 184 -2.85 2.24 15.60
C ALA A 184 -2.50 0.75 15.42
N TYR A 185 -2.22 0.31 14.18
CA TYR A 185 -1.92 -1.09 13.90
C TYR A 185 -0.67 -1.59 14.65
N SER A 186 -0.80 -2.75 15.27
CA SER A 186 0.28 -3.44 15.98
C SER A 186 0.69 -4.68 15.21
N SER A 187 1.93 -4.72 14.71
CA SER A 187 2.47 -5.87 13.99
C SER A 187 2.67 -7.09 14.91
N SER A 188 2.83 -6.89 16.22
CA SER A 188 3.05 -7.99 17.17
C SER A 188 1.76 -8.69 17.57
N THR A 189 0.65 -7.95 17.70
CA THR A 189 -0.62 -8.48 18.22
C THR A 189 -1.73 -8.54 17.17
N GLY A 190 -1.65 -7.75 16.11
CA GLY A 190 -2.81 -7.45 15.27
C GLY A 190 -3.91 -6.76 16.09
N GLY A 191 -5.14 -6.79 15.56
CA GLY A 191 -6.32 -6.28 16.27
C GLY A 191 -7.42 -5.74 15.36
N SER A 192 -8.34 -5.01 15.97
CA SER A 192 -9.39 -4.25 15.28
C SER A 192 -9.22 -2.76 15.56
N TYR A 193 -9.40 -1.94 14.54
CA TYR A 193 -9.11 -0.51 14.58
C TYR A 193 -10.23 0.29 13.96
N SER A 194 -10.44 1.51 14.45
CA SER A 194 -11.34 2.47 13.84
C SER A 194 -10.64 3.80 13.54
N VAL A 195 -11.04 4.41 12.42
CA VAL A 195 -10.62 5.76 12.04
C VAL A 195 -11.87 6.66 12.03
N PRO A 196 -12.00 7.60 12.98
CA PRO A 196 -13.15 8.49 13.05
C PRO A 196 -13.09 9.57 11.97
N MET A 197 -14.20 9.73 11.25
CA MET A 197 -14.38 10.62 10.10
C MET A 197 -15.70 11.36 10.24
N ASN A 198 -15.89 12.40 9.42
CA ASN A 198 -17.18 13.06 9.26
C ASN A 198 -17.56 13.15 7.78
N ALA A 199 -18.86 13.14 7.53
CA ALA A 199 -19.45 13.56 6.26
C ALA A 199 -20.24 14.86 6.50
N ARG A 200 -20.15 15.82 5.59
CA ARG A 200 -20.90 17.09 5.63
C ARG A 200 -21.19 17.61 4.23
N TYR A 201 -22.13 18.54 4.10
CA TYR A 201 -22.36 19.23 2.83
C TYR A 201 -21.28 20.28 2.56
N ILE A 202 -20.96 20.54 1.29
CA ILE A 202 -20.15 21.69 0.85
C ILE A 202 -20.78 22.34 -0.38
N GLN A 203 -20.94 23.65 -0.36
CA GLN A 203 -21.46 24.40 -1.50
C GLN A 203 -20.39 24.52 -2.60
N THR A 204 -20.70 24.06 -3.81
CA THR A 204 -19.77 24.04 -4.95
C THR A 204 -20.03 25.14 -5.97
N GLU A 205 -21.24 25.69 -6.00
CA GLU A 205 -21.64 26.76 -6.93
C GLU A 205 -22.37 27.90 -6.21
N ALA A 206 -22.47 29.07 -6.84
CA ALA A 206 -23.12 30.24 -6.24
C ALA A 206 -24.61 30.01 -5.95
N THR A 207 -25.27 29.21 -6.78
CA THR A 207 -26.69 28.85 -6.63
C THR A 207 -26.81 27.39 -6.24
N VAL A 208 -27.56 27.12 -5.18
CA VAL A 208 -27.86 25.75 -4.74
C VAL A 208 -29.31 25.44 -5.08
N THR A 209 -29.54 24.33 -5.79
CA THR A 209 -30.89 23.80 -6.04
C THR A 209 -31.17 22.70 -5.02
N PRO A 210 -32.24 22.80 -4.20
CA PRO A 210 -32.64 21.74 -3.29
C PRO A 210 -32.90 20.41 -4.02
N GLY A 211 -32.58 19.31 -3.36
CA GLY A 211 -32.79 17.97 -3.90
C GLY A 211 -32.12 16.90 -3.05
N THR A 212 -32.10 15.69 -3.58
CA THR A 212 -31.35 14.55 -3.03
C THR A 212 -29.90 14.60 -3.49
N ILE A 213 -28.99 14.16 -2.63
CA ILE A 213 -27.59 13.98 -2.96
C ILE A 213 -27.07 12.68 -2.35
N SER A 214 -26.27 11.97 -3.13
CA SER A 214 -25.59 10.75 -2.75
C SER A 214 -24.19 10.74 -3.36
N GLY A 215 -23.27 10.09 -2.65
CA GLY A 215 -21.88 9.94 -3.05
C GLY A 215 -21.35 8.64 -2.46
N MET A 216 -20.31 8.10 -3.09
CA MET A 216 -19.74 6.82 -2.68
C MET A 216 -18.21 6.88 -2.80
N MET A 217 -17.57 6.10 -1.94
CA MET A 217 -16.12 5.99 -1.83
C MET A 217 -15.79 4.56 -1.39
N SER A 218 -14.79 3.97 -2.03
CA SER A 218 -14.20 2.71 -1.62
C SER A 218 -13.03 2.95 -0.66
N VAL A 219 -12.84 2.03 0.27
CA VAL A 219 -11.64 1.96 1.12
C VAL A 219 -10.82 0.77 0.64
N LEU A 220 -9.62 1.04 0.13
CA LEU A 220 -8.69 0.01 -0.29
C LEU A 220 -7.65 -0.19 0.80
N VAL A 221 -7.53 -1.41 1.32
CA VAL A 221 -6.54 -1.74 2.34
C VAL A 221 -5.27 -2.23 1.68
N ASP A 222 -4.13 -1.74 2.16
CA ASP A 222 -2.81 -2.14 1.70
C ASP A 222 -2.00 -2.78 2.83
N TYR A 223 -1.13 -3.70 2.44
CA TYR A 223 -0.29 -4.47 3.35
C TYR A 223 1.16 -4.36 2.91
N GLN A 224 2.09 -4.24 3.86
CA GLN A 224 3.53 -4.37 3.66
C GLN A 224 4.13 -5.20 4.78
#